data_AF-K6VM59-F1
#
_entry.id   AF-K6VM59-F1
#
_cell.length_a   1.000
_cell.length_b   1.000
_cell.length_c   1.000
_cell.angle_alpha   90.00
_cell.angle_beta   90.00
_cell.angle_gamma   90.00
#
_symmetry.space_group_name_H-M   'P 1'
#
loop_
_entity.id
_entity.type
_entity.pdbx_description
1 polymer ?
#
loop_
_entity_poly.entity_id
_entity_poly.type
_entity_poly.pdbx_seq_one_letter_code
_entity_poly.pdbx_strand_id
1 'polypeptide(L)'
;MALTPEDVLNKNFTATQFRRGYDEQEVDDFLDEVVVELRRLLGENAELRRKLEAAQQGKGLQDSPAVGVGMDPYAVRQSEASTKAEIERIQRESEDRIARARAGAEQAEKDAAARISKARADAENAEKQAAAAARAADQARRDMPPTGAPPAPHPMVAAATGGAGDAAGVIALAQKLHDEYVTQGKAEHDRLLGEATRQRDQMLAAATTQRDQMLAEANTRRDQLLGEAQARHNELIGTAESRHRELLSTAQTEHDRLLAEANETHERLITEARQRSTGMVAEAQQKRQSVLEEMERTQSQLNQRIAELRQYEQDYRNRLRSFIEGQLHTLANAETVAPRSAIG
;
A
#
# COMPACT_ATOMS: atom_id res chain seq x y z
N MET A 1 -7.49 -23.89 16.31
CA MET A 1 -6.14 -24.38 15.95
C MET A 1 -5.62 -23.41 14.90
N ALA A 2 -4.85 -22.41 15.32
CA ALA A 2 -4.37 -21.35 14.42
C ALA A 2 -3.02 -21.77 13.85
N LEU A 3 -2.82 -21.59 12.54
CA LEU A 3 -1.51 -21.79 11.92
C LEU A 3 -0.51 -20.85 12.60
N THR A 4 0.62 -21.40 13.03
CA THR A 4 1.75 -20.61 13.50
C THR A 4 2.64 -20.23 12.32
N PRO A 5 3.41 -19.14 12.41
CA PRO A 5 4.38 -18.78 11.38
C PRO A 5 5.37 -19.93 11.08
N GLU A 6 5.71 -20.71 12.11
CA GLU A 6 6.59 -21.88 11.99
C GLU A 6 5.93 -23.05 11.25
N ASP A 7 4.60 -23.16 11.27
CA ASP A 7 3.88 -24.19 10.51
C ASP A 7 3.87 -23.89 9.00
N VAL A 8 3.99 -22.61 8.62
CA VAL A 8 4.07 -22.17 7.22
C VAL A 8 5.47 -22.39 6.66
N LEU A 9 6.51 -22.04 7.43
CA LEU A 9 7.91 -22.27 7.04
C LEU A 9 8.27 -23.75 6.91
N ASN A 10 7.67 -24.63 7.73
CA ASN A 10 7.93 -26.06 7.68
C ASN A 10 7.02 -26.82 6.69
N LYS A 11 6.23 -26.12 5.87
CA LYS A 11 5.26 -26.75 4.99
C LYS A 11 5.90 -27.22 3.69
N ASN A 12 6.06 -28.54 3.55
CA ASN A 12 6.49 -29.15 2.29
C ASN A 12 5.30 -29.46 1.38
N PHE A 13 5.39 -29.03 0.12
CA PHE A 13 4.44 -29.38 -0.94
C PHE A 13 4.97 -30.56 -1.78
N THR A 14 4.06 -31.36 -2.35
CA THR A 14 4.44 -32.50 -3.19
C THR A 14 4.59 -32.05 -4.65
N ALA A 15 5.75 -32.33 -5.25
CA ALA A 15 6.00 -32.01 -6.65
C ALA A 15 5.09 -32.85 -7.58
N THR A 16 4.33 -32.18 -8.46
CA THR A 16 3.40 -32.84 -9.36
C THR A 16 4.03 -33.07 -10.73
N GLN A 17 4.53 -34.27 -10.99
CA GLN A 17 5.30 -34.60 -12.20
C GLN A 17 4.45 -34.68 -13.49
N PHE A 18 3.13 -34.83 -13.38
CA PHE A 18 2.22 -35.05 -14.51
C PHE A 18 1.13 -33.97 -14.69
N ARG A 19 1.17 -32.88 -13.92
CA ARG A 19 0.24 -31.72 -14.03
C ARG A 19 1.04 -30.42 -13.99
N ARG A 20 0.51 -29.34 -14.59
CA ARG A 20 1.09 -27.99 -14.40
C ARG A 20 0.93 -27.60 -12.94
N GLY A 21 2.05 -27.53 -12.21
CA GLY A 21 2.13 -27.01 -10.85
C GLY A 21 2.34 -25.50 -10.84
N TYR A 22 2.34 -24.93 -9.63
CA TYR A 22 2.84 -23.58 -9.39
C TYR A 22 4.37 -23.57 -9.44
N ASP A 23 4.95 -22.41 -9.77
CA ASP A 23 6.40 -22.22 -9.71
C ASP A 23 6.85 -22.26 -8.24
N GLU A 24 7.89 -23.04 -7.94
CA GLU A 24 8.40 -23.20 -6.58
C GLU A 24 8.92 -21.87 -6.02
N GLN A 25 9.57 -21.04 -6.85
CA GLN A 25 10.13 -19.76 -6.40
C GLN A 25 9.05 -18.74 -6.08
N GLU A 26 8.00 -18.66 -6.92
CA GLU A 26 6.88 -17.75 -6.71
C GLU A 26 6.06 -18.15 -5.46
N VAL A 27 5.95 -19.45 -5.20
CA VAL A 27 5.31 -19.95 -3.98
C VAL A 27 6.15 -19.64 -2.74
N ASP A 28 7.47 -19.83 -2.79
CA ASP A 28 8.36 -19.52 -1.67
C ASP A 28 8.36 -18.02 -1.34
N ASP A 29 8.46 -17.14 -2.34
CA ASP A 29 8.40 -15.68 -2.16
C ASP A 29 7.06 -15.23 -1.50
N PHE A 30 5.95 -15.84 -1.93
CA PHE A 30 4.64 -15.55 -1.34
C PHE A 30 4.52 -16.06 0.10
N LEU A 31 5.09 -17.23 0.40
CA LEU A 31 5.06 -17.77 1.77
C LEU A 31 5.91 -16.94 2.73
N ASP A 32 7.02 -16.36 2.27
CA ASP A 32 7.82 -15.41 3.07
C ASP A 32 7.01 -14.16 3.44
N GLU A 33 6.27 -13.58 2.49
CA GLU A 33 5.37 -12.45 2.76
C GLU A 33 4.27 -12.82 3.77
N VAL A 34 3.66 -14.00 3.60
CA VAL A 34 2.62 -14.52 4.49
C VAL A 34 3.16 -14.72 5.92
N VAL A 35 4.41 -15.18 6.08
CA VAL A 35 5.05 -15.35 7.39
C VAL A 35 5.27 -14.01 8.09
N VAL A 36 5.70 -12.98 7.35
CA VAL A 36 5.89 -11.62 7.88
C VAL A 36 4.57 -11.06 8.39
N GLU A 37 3.48 -11.16 7.62
CA GLU A 37 2.17 -10.68 8.03
C GLU A 37 1.58 -11.49 9.19
N LEU A 38 1.75 -12.81 9.22
CA LEU A 38 1.32 -13.65 10.35
C LEU A 38 2.02 -13.27 11.66
N ARG A 39 3.33 -12.97 11.61
CA ARG A 39 4.08 -12.47 12.78
C ARG A 39 3.56 -11.10 13.23
N ARG A 40 3.27 -10.21 12.28
CA ARG A 40 2.67 -8.88 12.55
C ARG A 40 1.31 -9.02 13.22
N LEU A 41 0.39 -9.80 12.65
CA LEU A 41 -0.96 -10.00 13.16
C LEU A 41 -0.99 -10.68 14.54
N LEU A 42 -0.08 -11.63 14.81
CA LEU A 42 0.04 -12.25 16.13
C LEU A 42 0.60 -11.28 17.16
N GLY A 43 1.56 -10.43 16.78
CA GLY A 43 2.08 -9.35 17.62
C GLY A 43 1.00 -8.33 17.97
N GLU A 44 0.23 -7.88 16.98
CA GLU A 44 -0.90 -6.97 17.18
C GLU A 44 -2.00 -7.61 18.04
N ASN A 45 -2.33 -8.89 17.84
CA ASN A 45 -3.30 -9.59 18.70
C ASN A 45 -2.81 -9.67 20.15
N ALA A 46 -1.53 -9.95 20.37
CA ALA A 46 -0.95 -9.99 21.70
C ALA A 46 -0.98 -8.61 22.37
N GLU A 47 -0.70 -7.54 21.62
CA GLU A 47 -0.77 -6.16 22.12
C GLU A 47 -2.21 -5.74 22.42
N LEU A 48 -3.17 -6.07 21.55
CA LEU A 48 -4.59 -5.80 21.76
C LEU A 48 -5.15 -6.57 22.96
N ARG A 49 -4.73 -7.83 23.15
CA ARG A 49 -5.08 -8.61 24.35
C ARG A 49 -4.50 -7.99 25.61
N ARG A 50 -3.23 -7.56 25.60
CA ARG A 50 -2.62 -6.82 26.72
C ARG A 50 -3.35 -5.51 27.02
N LYS A 51 -3.75 -4.75 25.98
CA LYS A 51 -4.53 -3.51 26.13
C LYS A 51 -5.92 -3.78 26.73
N LEU A 52 -6.58 -4.86 26.31
CA LEU A 52 -7.85 -5.31 26.89
C LEU A 52 -7.69 -5.76 28.34
N GLU A 53 -6.66 -6.53 28.67
CA GLU A 53 -6.37 -6.95 30.05
C GLU A 53 -6.05 -5.75 30.94
N ALA A 54 -5.25 -4.79 30.46
CA ALA A 54 -4.95 -3.55 31.19
C ALA A 54 -6.21 -2.70 31.40
N ALA A 55 -7.09 -2.62 30.39
CA ALA A 55 -8.37 -1.91 30.52
C ALA A 55 -9.34 -2.63 31.47
N GLN A 56 -9.35 -3.97 31.46
CA GLN A 56 -10.15 -4.80 32.38
C GLN A 56 -9.60 -4.75 33.81
N GLN A 57 -8.29 -4.72 34.01
CA GLN A 57 -7.65 -4.53 35.31
C GLN A 57 -7.85 -3.10 35.85
N GLY A 58 -7.79 -2.09 34.98
CA GLY A 58 -8.16 -0.71 35.32
C GLY A 58 -9.64 -0.56 35.70
N LYS A 59 -10.50 -1.45 35.20
CA LYS A 59 -11.92 -1.59 35.60
C LYS A 59 -12.10 -2.44 36.86
N GLY A 60 -11.12 -3.27 37.22
CA GLY A 60 -11.14 -4.22 38.34
C GLY A 60 -10.75 -3.65 39.71
N LEU A 61 -10.36 -2.37 39.81
CA LEU A 61 -10.12 -1.68 41.08
C LEU A 61 -11.39 -1.04 41.69
N GLN A 62 -12.58 -1.29 41.12
CA GLN A 62 -13.86 -0.85 41.68
C GLN A 62 -14.61 -1.91 42.49
N ASP A 63 -14.03 -3.09 42.73
CA ASP A 63 -14.60 -4.10 43.64
C ASP A 63 -13.55 -4.66 44.62
N SER A 64 -13.23 -3.85 45.65
CA SER A 64 -12.82 -4.38 46.96
C SER A 64 -13.12 -3.36 48.07
N PRO A 65 -13.65 -3.80 49.22
CA PRO A 65 -14.19 -2.90 50.22
C PRO A 65 -13.09 -2.31 51.12
N ALA A 66 -13.21 -1.00 51.34
CA ALA A 66 -12.74 -0.20 52.49
C ALA A 66 -11.24 -0.22 52.87
N VAL A 67 -10.58 0.95 52.79
CA VAL A 67 -10.07 1.76 53.93
C VAL A 67 -9.84 3.19 53.42
N GLY A 68 -10.32 4.19 54.16
CA GLY A 68 -10.46 5.60 53.72
C GLY A 68 -9.23 6.50 53.88
N VAL A 69 -9.34 7.72 53.34
CA VAL A 69 -9.10 9.05 53.96
C VAL A 69 -9.81 10.09 53.06
N GLY A 70 -10.38 11.13 53.67
CA GLY A 70 -11.36 12.05 53.08
C GLY A 70 -10.97 12.73 51.77
N MET A 71 -11.85 12.59 50.79
CA MET A 71 -11.98 13.45 49.61
C MET A 71 -13.47 13.66 49.40
N ASP A 72 -13.91 14.89 49.15
CA ASP A 72 -15.33 15.25 48.99
C ASP A 72 -16.02 14.32 47.96
N PRO A 73 -17.05 13.53 48.34
CA PRO A 73 -17.68 12.53 47.48
C PRO A 73 -18.31 13.09 46.19
N TYR A 74 -18.55 14.40 46.15
CA TYR A 74 -19.09 15.10 44.99
C TYR A 74 -18.04 15.43 43.92
N ALA A 75 -16.79 15.72 44.31
CA ALA A 75 -15.74 16.12 43.37
C ALA A 75 -15.23 14.93 42.53
N VAL A 76 -15.10 13.76 43.16
CA VAL A 76 -14.67 12.53 42.48
C VAL A 76 -15.73 12.09 41.45
N ARG A 77 -17.02 12.09 41.81
CA ARG A 77 -18.11 11.76 40.87
C ARG A 77 -18.22 12.73 39.70
N GLN A 78 -17.97 14.02 39.90
CA GLN A 78 -17.94 15.00 38.79
C GLN A 78 -16.74 14.77 37.87
N SER A 79 -15.58 14.40 38.41
CA SER A 79 -14.39 14.05 37.61
C SER A 79 -14.54 12.73 36.83
N GLU A 80 -15.22 11.74 37.43
CA GLU A 80 -15.54 10.47 36.76
C GLU A 80 -16.62 10.63 35.69
N ALA A 81 -17.64 11.45 35.94
CA ALA A 81 -18.67 11.75 34.95
C ALA A 81 -18.12 12.52 33.75
N SER A 82 -17.20 13.46 33.96
CA SER A 82 -16.55 14.23 32.89
C SER A 82 -15.55 13.40 32.09
N THR A 83 -14.71 12.58 32.73
CA THR A 83 -13.81 11.65 32.02
C THR A 83 -14.57 10.58 31.25
N LYS A 84 -15.68 10.05 31.79
CA LYS A 84 -16.54 9.12 31.07
C LYS A 84 -17.22 9.77 29.85
N ALA A 85 -17.68 11.01 29.99
CA ALA A 85 -18.25 11.77 28.87
C ALA A 85 -17.20 12.05 27.77
N GLU A 86 -15.96 12.34 28.15
CA GLU A 86 -14.85 12.55 27.20
C GLU A 86 -14.50 11.25 26.46
N ILE A 87 -14.48 10.11 27.15
CA ILE A 87 -14.24 8.79 26.54
C ILE A 87 -15.36 8.43 25.56
N GLU A 88 -16.63 8.63 25.91
CA GLU A 88 -17.76 8.39 25.01
C GLU A 88 -17.71 9.31 23.78
N ARG A 89 -17.21 10.54 23.94
CA ARG A 89 -17.03 11.48 22.83
C ARG A 89 -15.93 11.02 21.87
N ILE A 90 -14.78 10.60 22.42
CA ILE A 90 -13.66 10.06 21.64
C ILE A 90 -14.07 8.76 20.93
N GLN A 91 -14.86 7.90 21.59
CA GLN A 91 -15.39 6.68 20.99
C GLN A 91 -16.31 7.00 19.81
N ARG A 92 -17.29 7.90 19.98
CA ARG A 92 -18.17 8.32 18.88
C ARG A 92 -17.41 8.96 17.73
N GLU A 93 -16.42 9.80 18.03
CA GLU A 93 -15.58 10.41 16.99
C GLU A 93 -14.74 9.36 16.25
N SER A 94 -14.24 8.33 16.96
CA SER A 94 -13.52 7.23 16.33
C SER A 94 -14.43 6.35 15.47
N GLU A 95 -15.65 6.08 15.92
CA GLU A 95 -16.66 5.34 15.17
C GLU A 95 -17.10 6.10 13.92
N ASP A 96 -17.30 7.41 14.01
CA ASP A 96 -17.60 8.29 12.88
C ASP A 96 -16.44 8.33 11.87
N ARG A 97 -15.19 8.39 12.36
CA ARG A 97 -14.00 8.34 11.50
C ARG A 97 -13.88 6.99 10.79
N ILE A 98 -14.14 5.88 11.49
CA ILE A 98 -14.14 4.53 10.89
C ILE A 98 -15.29 4.40 9.88
N ALA A 99 -16.48 4.92 10.18
CA ALA A 99 -17.62 4.90 9.28
C ALA A 99 -17.37 5.70 8.00
N ARG A 100 -16.77 6.90 8.10
CA ARG A 100 -16.38 7.71 6.93
C ARG A 100 -15.28 7.03 6.11
N ALA A 101 -14.29 6.42 6.77
CA ALA A 101 -13.24 5.68 6.07
C ALA A 101 -13.80 4.46 5.32
N ARG A 102 -14.72 3.71 5.96
CA ARG A 102 -15.40 2.57 5.32
C ARG A 102 -16.28 3.01 4.15
N ALA A 103 -17.07 4.08 4.30
CA ALA A 103 -17.88 4.61 3.21
C ALA A 103 -17.02 5.10 2.03
N GLY A 104 -15.86 5.72 2.31
CA GLY A 104 -14.89 6.10 1.28
C GLY A 104 -14.28 4.90 0.57
N ALA A 105 -13.92 3.84 1.30
CA ALA A 105 -13.42 2.60 0.73
C ALA A 105 -14.49 1.89 -0.13
N GLU A 106 -15.73 1.80 0.33
CA GLU A 106 -16.83 1.20 -0.43
C GLU A 106 -17.14 1.98 -1.71
N GLN A 107 -17.07 3.32 -1.67
CA GLN A 107 -17.23 4.15 -2.86
C GLN A 107 -16.08 3.95 -3.85
N ALA A 108 -14.83 3.87 -3.37
CA ALA A 108 -13.67 3.58 -4.20
C ALA A 108 -13.73 2.18 -4.84
N GLU A 109 -14.24 1.18 -4.12
CA GLU A 109 -14.48 -0.17 -4.65
C GLU A 109 -15.57 -0.17 -5.73
N LYS A 110 -16.67 0.57 -5.55
CA LYS A 110 -17.73 0.72 -6.57
C LYS A 110 -17.21 1.41 -7.82
N ASP A 111 -16.40 2.46 -7.67
CA ASP A 111 -15.79 3.17 -8.80
C ASP A 111 -14.77 2.30 -9.53
N ALA A 112 -13.97 1.52 -8.80
CA ALA A 112 -13.04 0.55 -9.36
C ALA A 112 -13.78 -0.57 -10.11
N ALA A 113 -14.85 -1.13 -9.52
CA ALA A 113 -15.68 -2.14 -10.14
C ALA A 113 -16.36 -1.62 -11.42
N ALA A 114 -16.82 -0.37 -11.43
CA ALA A 114 -17.39 0.28 -12.61
C ALA A 114 -16.33 0.51 -13.72
N ARG A 115 -15.09 0.86 -13.35
CA ARG A 115 -13.98 0.95 -14.32
C ARG A 115 -13.62 -0.41 -14.91
N ILE A 116 -13.59 -1.46 -14.09
CA ILE A 116 -13.31 -2.83 -14.52
C ILE A 116 -14.43 -3.35 -15.44
N SER A 117 -15.69 -3.10 -15.12
CA SER A 117 -16.82 -3.53 -15.97
C SER A 117 -16.82 -2.81 -17.32
N LYS A 118 -16.52 -1.50 -17.33
CA LYS A 118 -16.36 -0.73 -18.56
C LYS A 118 -15.19 -1.23 -19.41
N ALA A 119 -14.01 -1.45 -18.80
CA ALA A 119 -12.85 -1.99 -19.49
C ALA A 119 -13.10 -3.39 -20.08
N ARG A 120 -13.84 -4.25 -19.37
CA ARG A 120 -14.27 -5.56 -19.89
C ARG A 120 -15.22 -5.43 -21.07
N ALA A 121 -16.18 -4.51 -21.03
CA ALA A 121 -17.09 -4.28 -22.14
C ALA A 121 -16.36 -3.73 -23.38
N ASP A 122 -15.41 -2.83 -23.19
CA ASP A 122 -14.57 -2.28 -24.26
C ASP A 122 -13.68 -3.38 -24.88
N ALA A 123 -13.10 -4.27 -24.05
CA ALA A 123 -12.33 -5.42 -24.53
C ALA A 123 -13.20 -6.41 -25.33
N GLU A 124 -14.39 -6.74 -24.85
CA GLU A 124 -15.32 -7.64 -25.56
C GLU A 124 -15.78 -7.06 -26.91
N ASN A 125 -15.98 -5.74 -26.96
CA ASN A 125 -16.31 -5.05 -28.21
C ASN A 125 -15.12 -5.05 -29.19
N ALA A 126 -13.89 -4.86 -28.70
CA ALA A 126 -12.67 -4.96 -29.51
C ALA A 126 -12.45 -6.38 -30.06
N GLU A 127 -12.70 -7.41 -29.26
CA GLU A 127 -12.64 -8.81 -29.69
C GLU A 127 -13.68 -9.13 -30.77
N LYS A 128 -14.92 -8.64 -30.62
CA LYS A 128 -15.97 -8.79 -31.65
C LYS A 128 -15.59 -8.10 -32.96
N GLN A 129 -14.98 -6.92 -32.89
CA GLN A 129 -14.49 -6.19 -34.08
C GLN A 129 -13.31 -6.91 -34.75
N ALA A 130 -12.35 -7.43 -33.97
CA ALA A 130 -11.22 -8.20 -34.48
C ALA A 130 -11.68 -9.52 -35.13
N ALA A 131 -12.64 -10.22 -34.52
CA ALA A 131 -13.22 -11.44 -35.07
C ALA A 131 -14.00 -11.16 -36.37
N ALA A 132 -14.72 -10.04 -36.45
CA ALA A 132 -15.41 -9.62 -37.69
C ALA A 132 -14.41 -9.28 -38.80
N ALA A 133 -13.32 -8.57 -38.48
CA ALA A 133 -12.26 -8.24 -39.42
C ALA A 133 -11.52 -9.49 -39.93
N ALA A 134 -11.25 -10.46 -39.06
CA ALA A 134 -10.65 -11.75 -39.43
C ALA A 134 -11.55 -12.54 -40.39
N ARG A 135 -12.86 -12.62 -40.10
CA ARG A 135 -13.84 -13.27 -40.99
C ARG A 135 -13.95 -12.58 -42.35
N ALA A 136 -13.90 -11.25 -42.39
CA ALA A 136 -13.89 -10.49 -43.64
C ALA A 136 -12.62 -10.74 -44.46
N ALA A 137 -11.46 -10.86 -43.81
CA ALA A 137 -10.20 -11.20 -44.47
C ALA A 137 -10.19 -12.63 -45.04
N ASP A 138 -10.75 -13.60 -44.32
CA ASP A 138 -10.88 -14.98 -44.81
C ASP A 138 -11.87 -15.12 -45.98
N GLN A 139 -12.96 -14.34 -45.98
CA GLN A 139 -13.89 -14.26 -47.11
C GLN A 139 -13.20 -13.66 -48.34
N ALA A 140 -12.46 -12.56 -48.19
CA ALA A 140 -11.71 -11.94 -49.29
C ALA A 140 -10.61 -12.85 -49.86
N ARG A 141 -10.02 -13.74 -49.05
CA ARG A 141 -9.07 -14.77 -49.51
C ARG A 141 -9.72 -15.90 -50.31
N ARG A 142 -10.99 -16.22 -50.02
CA ARG A 142 -11.74 -17.26 -50.73
C ARG A 142 -12.26 -16.80 -52.09
N ASP A 143 -12.56 -15.52 -52.25
CA ASP A 143 -13.12 -14.95 -53.49
C ASP A 143 -12.06 -14.62 -54.56
N MET A 144 -10.80 -15.06 -54.38
CA MET A 144 -9.70 -14.82 -55.31
C MET A 144 -9.64 -15.95 -56.39
N PRO A 145 -9.87 -15.66 -57.69
CA PRO A 145 -9.96 -16.70 -58.72
C PRO A 145 -8.57 -17.23 -59.15
N PRO A 146 -8.42 -18.54 -59.44
CA PRO A 146 -7.18 -19.09 -59.97
C PRO A 146 -7.02 -18.79 -61.46
N THR A 147 -5.88 -18.23 -61.87
CA THR A 147 -5.50 -18.03 -63.27
C THR A 147 -4.40 -19.02 -63.65
N GLY A 148 -4.65 -19.85 -64.67
CA GLY A 148 -3.60 -20.66 -65.31
C GLY A 148 -4.09 -21.86 -66.10
N ALA A 149 -4.35 -21.69 -67.40
CA ALA A 149 -4.32 -22.78 -68.39
C ALA A 149 -4.07 -22.22 -69.81
N PRO A 150 -2.97 -22.60 -70.49
CA PRO A 150 -2.76 -22.33 -71.92
C PRO A 150 -3.25 -23.50 -72.82
N PRO A 151 -3.71 -23.24 -74.06
CA PRO A 151 -4.25 -24.26 -74.97
C PRO A 151 -3.21 -24.88 -75.92
N ALA A 152 -3.49 -26.11 -76.38
CA ALA A 152 -2.68 -26.91 -77.31
C ALA A 152 -2.98 -26.59 -78.80
N PRO A 153 -2.03 -26.78 -79.74
CA PRO A 153 -2.28 -26.66 -81.18
C PRO A 153 -2.46 -28.02 -81.90
N HIS A 154 -3.24 -27.98 -82.99
CA HIS A 154 -3.54 -29.08 -83.93
C HIS A 154 -2.44 -29.26 -85.00
N PRO A 155 -2.29 -30.47 -85.60
CA PRO A 155 -1.63 -30.63 -86.89
C PRO A 155 -2.62 -30.84 -88.04
N MET A 156 -2.34 -30.24 -89.20
CA MET A 156 -3.05 -30.45 -90.47
C MET A 156 -2.08 -30.75 -91.62
N VAL A 157 -2.41 -31.83 -92.35
CA VAL A 157 -2.15 -32.26 -93.74
C VAL A 157 -0.80 -32.07 -94.45
N ALA A 158 -0.32 -33.16 -95.05
CA ALA A 158 0.48 -33.15 -96.29
C ALA A 158 0.12 -34.38 -97.16
N ALA A 159 -0.40 -34.12 -98.36
CA ALA A 159 -0.55 -35.08 -99.44
C ALA A 159 0.02 -34.45 -100.71
N ALA A 160 1.01 -35.10 -101.33
CA ALA A 160 1.53 -34.69 -102.64
C ALA A 160 2.15 -35.87 -103.40
N THR A 161 1.62 -36.12 -104.60
CA THR A 161 2.26 -36.75 -105.77
C THR A 161 1.43 -36.27 -106.97
N GLY A 162 1.91 -35.79 -108.12
CA GLY A 162 3.19 -35.77 -108.80
C GLY A 162 2.84 -35.69 -110.30
N GLY A 163 3.61 -34.97 -111.13
CA GLY A 163 3.34 -34.91 -112.58
C GLY A 163 4.19 -33.90 -113.35
N ALA A 164 5.28 -34.39 -113.95
CA ALA A 164 6.19 -33.67 -114.83
C ALA A 164 5.55 -33.45 -116.21
N GLY A 165 5.74 -32.31 -116.89
CA GLY A 165 6.92 -32.16 -117.76
C GLY A 165 6.68 -31.14 -118.89
N ASP A 166 6.54 -29.87 -118.54
CA ASP A 166 7.14 -28.70 -119.23
C ASP A 166 7.44 -27.63 -118.15
N ALA A 167 7.78 -28.17 -116.99
CA ALA A 167 7.66 -27.52 -115.69
C ALA A 167 9.02 -27.11 -115.14
N ALA A 168 10.14 -27.56 -115.70
CA ALA A 168 11.47 -27.30 -115.14
C ALA A 168 11.82 -25.80 -115.09
N GLY A 169 11.46 -25.02 -116.13
CA GLY A 169 11.67 -23.57 -116.15
C GLY A 169 10.73 -22.78 -115.23
N VAL A 170 9.46 -23.18 -115.18
CA VAL A 170 8.45 -22.58 -114.28
C VAL A 170 8.68 -23.00 -112.82
N ILE A 171 9.15 -24.22 -112.57
CA ILE A 171 9.60 -24.72 -111.26
C ILE A 171 10.87 -24.00 -110.84
N ALA A 172 11.83 -23.75 -111.74
CA ALA A 172 13.01 -22.96 -111.40
C ALA A 172 12.65 -21.50 -111.06
N LEU A 173 11.71 -20.90 -111.79
CA LEU A 173 11.19 -19.57 -111.48
C LEU A 173 10.37 -19.56 -110.18
N ALA A 174 9.53 -20.58 -109.95
CA ALA A 174 8.74 -20.73 -108.75
C ALA A 174 9.60 -21.05 -107.52
N GLN A 175 10.67 -21.82 -107.66
CA GLN A 175 11.67 -22.08 -106.63
C GLN A 175 12.43 -20.80 -106.31
N LYS A 176 12.86 -20.04 -107.33
CA LYS A 176 13.52 -18.75 -107.11
C LYS A 176 12.61 -17.74 -106.42
N LEU A 177 11.35 -17.64 -106.85
CA LEU A 177 10.35 -16.78 -106.22
C LEU A 177 10.03 -17.25 -104.80
N HIS A 178 9.94 -18.55 -104.57
CA HIS A 178 9.73 -19.14 -103.26
C HIS A 178 10.90 -18.85 -102.32
N ASP A 179 12.14 -19.07 -102.76
CA ASP A 179 13.34 -18.76 -102.01
C ASP A 179 13.39 -17.25 -101.68
N GLU A 180 13.01 -16.40 -102.63
CA GLU A 180 12.90 -14.96 -102.42
C GLU A 180 11.86 -14.62 -101.34
N TYR A 181 10.63 -15.17 -101.40
CA TYR A 181 9.63 -14.97 -100.35
C TYR A 181 10.03 -15.57 -99.00
N VAL A 182 10.73 -16.70 -98.98
CA VAL A 182 11.25 -17.31 -97.74
C VAL A 182 12.32 -16.42 -97.13
N THR A 183 13.20 -15.83 -97.94
CA THR A 183 14.20 -14.87 -97.43
C THR A 183 13.56 -13.58 -96.94
N GLN A 184 12.57 -13.04 -97.66
CA GLN A 184 11.81 -11.86 -97.24
C GLN A 184 11.04 -12.12 -95.95
N GLY A 185 10.34 -13.26 -95.85
CA GLY A 185 9.60 -13.65 -94.65
C GLY A 185 10.51 -13.87 -93.44
N LYS A 186 11.70 -14.47 -93.63
CA LYS A 186 12.72 -14.57 -92.57
C LYS A 186 13.21 -13.20 -92.13
N ALA A 187 13.51 -12.30 -93.08
CA ALA A 187 13.94 -10.94 -92.77
C ALA A 187 12.86 -10.13 -92.02
N GLU A 188 11.60 -10.25 -92.43
CA GLU A 188 10.47 -9.62 -91.75
C GLU A 188 10.24 -10.22 -90.35
N HIS A 189 10.31 -11.54 -90.22
CA HIS A 189 10.20 -12.22 -88.93
C HIS A 189 11.31 -11.79 -87.96
N ASP A 190 12.56 -11.77 -88.41
CA ASP A 190 13.70 -11.37 -87.57
C ASP A 190 13.61 -9.89 -87.19
N ARG A 191 13.09 -9.05 -88.08
CA ARG A 191 12.77 -7.65 -87.79
C ARG A 191 11.71 -7.53 -86.70
N LEU A 192 10.59 -8.24 -86.83
CA LEU A 192 9.50 -8.22 -85.85
C LEU A 192 9.94 -8.76 -84.49
N LEU A 193 10.75 -9.84 -84.46
CA LEU A 193 11.34 -10.33 -83.22
C LEU A 193 12.29 -9.29 -82.60
N GLY A 194 13.11 -8.61 -83.41
CA GLY A 194 13.96 -7.53 -82.94
C GLY A 194 13.18 -6.36 -82.35
N GLU A 195 12.06 -5.98 -82.97
CA GLU A 195 11.17 -4.93 -82.46
C GLU A 195 10.46 -5.37 -81.16
N ALA A 196 9.91 -6.58 -81.13
CA ALA A 196 9.22 -7.13 -79.95
C ALA A 196 10.17 -7.32 -78.75
N THR A 197 11.39 -7.81 -78.98
CA THR A 197 12.40 -7.94 -77.91
C THR A 197 12.80 -6.58 -77.35
N ARG A 198 13.01 -5.57 -78.19
CA ARG A 198 13.27 -4.19 -77.74
C ARG A 198 12.11 -3.63 -76.92
N GLN A 199 10.87 -3.81 -77.37
CA GLN A 199 9.70 -3.35 -76.62
C GLN A 199 9.57 -4.05 -75.26
N ARG A 200 9.77 -5.37 -75.21
CA ARG A 200 9.78 -6.14 -73.97
C ARG A 200 10.85 -5.63 -73.02
N ASP A 201 12.08 -5.46 -73.49
CA ASP A 201 13.20 -5.05 -72.65
C ASP A 201 13.01 -3.60 -72.15
N GLN A 202 12.41 -2.73 -72.96
CA GLN A 202 11.98 -1.38 -72.54
C GLN A 202 10.90 -1.43 -71.45
N MET A 203 9.88 -2.27 -71.60
CA MET A 203 8.84 -2.42 -70.57
C MET A 203 9.41 -2.97 -69.25
N LEU A 204 10.31 -3.96 -69.34
CA LEU A 204 10.98 -4.50 -68.15
C LEU A 204 11.84 -3.44 -67.47
N ALA A 205 12.62 -2.66 -68.22
CA ALA A 205 13.44 -1.58 -67.66
C ALA A 205 12.60 -0.47 -67.01
N ALA A 206 11.46 -0.11 -67.62
CA ALA A 206 10.52 0.85 -67.04
C ALA A 206 9.89 0.30 -65.75
N ALA A 207 9.45 -0.97 -65.75
CA ALA A 207 8.87 -1.62 -64.58
C ALA A 207 9.88 -1.77 -63.42
N THR A 208 11.13 -2.12 -63.70
CA THR A 208 12.17 -2.19 -62.65
C THR A 208 12.47 -0.81 -62.08
N THR A 209 12.56 0.22 -62.93
CA THR A 209 12.76 1.60 -62.48
C THR A 209 11.63 2.07 -61.57
N GLN A 210 10.38 1.82 -61.97
CA GLN A 210 9.21 2.18 -61.17
C GLN A 210 9.18 1.43 -59.84
N ARG A 211 9.49 0.12 -59.84
CA ARG A 211 9.60 -0.67 -58.60
C ARG A 211 10.66 -0.10 -57.67
N ASP A 212 11.84 0.20 -58.19
CA ASP A 212 12.97 0.67 -57.38
C ASP A 212 12.69 2.07 -56.81
N GLN A 213 12.00 2.93 -57.57
CA GLN A 213 11.48 4.22 -57.07
C GLN A 213 10.47 4.02 -55.94
N MET A 214 9.48 3.15 -56.10
CA MET A 214 8.50 2.87 -55.03
C MET A 214 9.15 2.31 -53.77
N LEU A 215 10.17 1.45 -53.91
CA LEU A 215 10.93 0.93 -52.77
C LEU A 215 11.75 2.02 -52.09
N ALA A 216 12.38 2.91 -52.84
CA ALA A 216 13.12 4.05 -52.29
C ALA A 216 12.20 5.02 -51.52
N GLU A 217 11.03 5.34 -52.08
CA GLU A 217 10.01 6.15 -51.41
C GLU A 217 9.48 5.46 -50.15
N ALA A 218 9.17 4.16 -50.22
CA ALA A 218 8.69 3.40 -49.07
C ALA A 218 9.72 3.35 -47.95
N ASN A 219 11.01 3.13 -48.27
CA ASN A 219 12.10 3.15 -47.30
C ASN A 219 12.26 4.54 -46.68
N THR A 220 12.21 5.61 -47.48
CA THR A 220 12.29 6.98 -46.98
C THR A 220 11.14 7.28 -46.01
N ARG A 221 9.91 6.91 -46.36
CA ARG A 221 8.74 7.09 -45.49
C ARG A 221 8.86 6.27 -44.20
N ARG A 222 9.34 5.03 -44.28
CA ARG A 222 9.59 4.19 -43.11
C ARG A 222 10.61 4.85 -42.17
N ASP A 223 11.73 5.33 -42.70
CA ASP A 223 12.80 5.90 -41.90
C ASP A 223 12.37 7.22 -41.25
N GLN A 224 11.54 8.03 -41.94
CA GLN A 224 10.89 9.21 -41.38
C GLN A 224 9.97 8.86 -40.21
N LEU A 225 9.08 7.87 -40.37
CA LEU A 225 8.18 7.44 -39.31
C LEU A 225 8.92 6.89 -38.10
N LEU A 226 10.00 6.14 -38.33
CA LEU A 226 10.86 5.65 -37.24
C LEU A 226 11.55 6.80 -36.51
N GLY A 227 12.05 7.80 -37.24
CA GLY A 227 12.65 9.00 -36.65
C GLY A 227 11.65 9.81 -35.82
N GLU A 228 10.44 10.03 -36.33
CA GLU A 228 9.37 10.71 -35.60
C GLU A 228 8.94 9.92 -34.36
N ALA A 229 8.79 8.60 -34.46
CA ALA A 229 8.44 7.74 -33.34
C ALA A 229 9.53 7.77 -32.25
N GLN A 230 10.81 7.70 -32.63
CA GLN A 230 11.94 7.81 -31.71
C GLN A 230 12.01 9.19 -31.04
N ALA A 231 11.79 10.27 -31.79
CA ALA A 231 11.76 11.62 -31.25
C ALA A 231 10.64 11.78 -30.20
N ARG A 232 9.42 11.35 -30.53
CA ARG A 232 8.28 11.36 -29.59
C ARG A 232 8.51 10.51 -28.36
N HIS A 233 9.14 9.33 -28.53
CA HIS A 233 9.48 8.45 -27.42
C HIS A 233 10.49 9.11 -26.47
N ASN A 234 11.56 9.70 -27.01
CA ASN A 234 12.57 10.39 -26.21
C ASN A 234 11.99 11.62 -25.49
N GLU A 235 11.08 12.35 -26.14
CA GLU A 235 10.36 13.48 -25.51
C GLU A 235 9.47 13.01 -24.35
N LEU A 236 8.72 11.92 -24.54
CA LEU A 236 7.91 11.31 -23.48
C LEU A 236 8.76 10.84 -22.30
N ILE A 237 9.90 10.19 -22.57
CA ILE A 237 10.83 9.79 -21.52
C ILE A 237 11.38 11.03 -20.80
N GLY A 238 11.85 12.05 -21.53
CA GLY A 238 12.41 13.25 -20.91
C GLY A 238 11.40 14.03 -20.04
N THR A 239 10.13 14.09 -20.47
CA THR A 239 9.05 14.70 -19.69
C THR A 239 8.68 13.85 -18.47
N ALA A 240 8.61 12.52 -18.62
CA ALA A 240 8.36 11.62 -17.50
C ALA A 240 9.48 11.68 -16.45
N GLU A 241 10.75 11.65 -16.87
CA GLU A 241 11.91 11.77 -15.98
C GLU A 241 11.95 13.12 -15.26
N SER A 242 11.59 14.21 -15.94
CA SER A 242 11.55 15.54 -15.35
C SER A 242 10.45 15.66 -14.29
N ARG A 243 9.24 15.16 -14.59
CA ARG A 243 8.15 15.09 -13.61
C ARG A 243 8.50 14.17 -12.44
N HIS A 244 9.16 13.04 -12.70
CA HIS A 244 9.58 12.13 -11.65
C HIS A 244 10.61 12.77 -10.71
N ARG A 245 11.63 13.45 -11.25
CA ARG A 245 12.59 14.22 -10.44
C ARG A 245 11.91 15.31 -9.62
N GLU A 246 10.95 16.04 -10.19
CA GLU A 246 10.19 17.06 -9.49
C GLU A 246 9.36 16.47 -8.33
N LEU A 247 8.68 15.35 -8.56
CA LEU A 247 7.93 14.65 -7.51
C LEU A 247 8.84 14.12 -6.40
N LEU A 248 10.00 13.57 -6.74
CA LEU A 248 10.97 13.13 -5.73
C LEU A 248 11.51 14.31 -4.93
N SER A 249 11.82 15.44 -5.57
CA SER A 249 12.30 16.64 -4.89
C SER A 249 11.25 17.25 -3.95
N THR A 250 10.00 17.30 -4.38
CA THR A 250 8.90 17.81 -3.54
C THR A 250 8.61 16.86 -2.39
N ALA A 251 8.59 15.54 -2.64
CA ALA A 251 8.44 14.53 -1.60
C ALA A 251 9.58 14.58 -0.57
N GLN A 252 10.83 14.76 -1.00
CA GLN A 252 11.98 14.93 -0.10
C GLN A 252 11.85 16.18 0.76
N THR A 253 11.46 17.31 0.16
CA THR A 253 11.28 18.58 0.87
C THR A 253 10.17 18.48 1.93
N GLU A 254 9.03 17.90 1.58
CA GLU A 254 7.92 17.68 2.51
C GLU A 254 8.29 16.68 3.60
N HIS A 255 9.03 15.63 3.27
CA HIS A 255 9.54 14.67 4.26
C HIS A 255 10.46 15.34 5.28
N ASP A 256 11.46 16.10 4.83
CA ASP A 256 12.40 16.80 5.69
C ASP A 256 11.67 17.84 6.57
N ARG A 257 10.66 18.51 6.01
CA ARG A 257 9.80 19.44 6.74
C ARG A 257 9.02 18.72 7.85
N LEU A 258 8.38 17.60 7.55
CA LEU A 258 7.62 16.83 8.54
C LEU A 258 8.53 16.29 9.65
N LEU A 259 9.75 15.86 9.33
CA LEU A 259 10.73 15.47 10.34
C LEU A 259 11.14 16.64 11.23
N ALA A 260 11.34 17.83 10.67
CA ALA A 260 11.65 19.03 11.46
C ALA A 260 10.50 19.41 12.40
N GLU A 261 9.25 19.43 11.90
CA GLU A 261 8.05 19.71 12.71
C GLU A 261 7.84 18.65 13.80
N ALA A 262 8.07 17.36 13.48
CA ALA A 262 8.00 16.27 14.45
C ALA A 262 9.06 16.41 15.56
N ASN A 263 10.29 16.79 15.20
CA ASN A 263 11.36 17.00 16.18
C ASN A 263 11.09 18.22 17.07
N GLU A 264 10.60 19.33 16.51
CA GLU A 264 10.24 20.52 17.29
C GLU A 264 9.12 20.21 18.30
N THR A 265 8.06 19.53 17.86
CA THR A 265 6.96 19.13 18.74
C THR A 265 7.43 18.15 19.82
N HIS A 266 8.32 17.22 19.48
CA HIS A 266 8.92 16.29 20.43
C HIS A 266 9.76 17.02 21.50
N GLU A 267 10.65 17.92 21.10
CA GLU A 267 11.46 18.72 22.02
C GLU A 267 10.60 19.59 22.94
N ARG A 268 9.53 20.17 22.40
CA ARG A 268 8.55 20.94 23.18
C ARG A 268 7.85 20.07 24.22
N LEU A 269 7.38 18.88 23.83
CA LEU A 269 6.73 17.94 24.75
C LEU A 269 7.68 17.46 25.85
N ILE A 270 8.93 17.17 25.51
CA ILE A 270 9.95 16.79 26.51
C ILE A 270 10.18 17.94 27.50
N THR A 271 10.32 19.17 27.00
CA THR A 271 10.56 20.34 27.84
C THR A 271 9.39 20.59 28.78
N GLU A 272 8.16 20.53 28.27
CA GLU A 272 6.95 20.69 29.07
C GLU A 272 6.78 19.56 30.10
N ALA A 273 7.03 18.31 29.72
CA ALA A 273 6.99 17.17 30.64
C ALA A 273 8.03 17.31 31.75
N ARG A 274 9.26 17.74 31.43
CA ARG A 274 10.31 18.01 32.41
C ARG A 274 9.90 19.15 33.36
N GLN A 275 9.38 20.26 32.84
CA GLN A 275 8.91 21.37 33.65
C GLN A 275 7.80 20.93 34.62
N ARG A 276 6.77 20.23 34.12
CA ARG A 276 5.68 19.69 34.95
C ARG A 276 6.20 18.72 36.01
N SER A 277 7.12 17.83 35.65
CA SER A 277 7.75 16.90 36.60
C SER A 277 8.51 17.64 37.70
N THR A 278 9.34 18.63 37.36
CA THR A 278 10.06 19.44 38.34
C THR A 278 9.12 20.23 39.25
N GLY A 279 8.03 20.76 38.69
CA GLY A 279 6.98 21.44 39.46
C GLY A 279 6.31 20.51 40.47
N MET A 280 5.89 19.32 40.04
CA MET A 280 5.28 18.32 40.95
C MET A 280 6.23 17.90 42.08
N VAL A 281 7.53 17.74 41.80
CA VAL A 281 8.52 17.41 42.83
C VAL A 281 8.68 18.57 43.81
N ALA A 282 8.74 19.81 43.34
CA ALA A 282 8.82 20.99 44.21
C ALA A 282 7.58 21.13 45.10
N GLU A 283 6.38 20.96 44.54
CA GLU A 283 5.12 20.98 45.28
C GLU A 283 5.06 19.85 46.33
N ALA A 284 5.49 18.64 45.97
CA ALA A 284 5.53 17.51 46.90
C ALA A 284 6.52 17.75 48.05
N GLN A 285 7.70 18.33 47.76
CA GLN A 285 8.68 18.71 48.78
C GLN A 285 8.13 19.79 49.72
N GLN A 286 7.44 20.80 49.18
CA GLN A 286 6.80 21.85 49.97
C GLN A 286 5.70 21.31 50.87
N LYS A 287 4.82 20.43 50.35
CA LYS A 287 3.80 19.74 51.15
C LYS A 287 4.41 18.87 52.24
N ARG A 288 5.49 18.15 51.95
CA ARG A 288 6.22 17.37 52.95
C ARG A 288 6.76 18.27 54.06
N GLN A 289 7.35 19.41 53.71
CA GLN A 289 7.87 20.35 54.68
C GLN A 289 6.76 20.95 55.56
N SER A 290 5.64 21.36 54.97
CA SER A 290 4.51 21.89 55.75
C SER A 290 3.92 20.85 56.71
N VAL A 291 3.82 19.58 56.28
CA VAL A 291 3.36 18.49 57.16
C VAL A 291 4.34 18.25 58.29
N LEU A 292 5.65 18.27 58.04
CA LEU A 292 6.66 18.14 59.09
C LEU A 292 6.59 19.30 60.10
N GLU A 293 6.45 20.54 59.63
CA GLU A 293 6.28 21.71 60.51
C GLU A 293 5.01 21.59 61.37
N GLU A 294 3.91 21.07 60.81
CA GLU A 294 2.69 20.81 61.57
C GLU A 294 2.88 19.68 62.60
N MET A 295 3.60 18.61 62.23
CA MET A 295 3.97 17.54 63.17
C MET A 295 4.86 18.06 64.31
N GLU A 296 5.83 18.94 64.04
CA GLU A 296 6.66 19.56 65.07
C GLU A 296 5.83 20.45 66.00
N ARG A 297 4.89 21.23 65.45
CA ARG A 297 3.96 22.05 66.25
C ARG A 297 3.11 21.18 67.16
N THR A 298 2.48 20.13 66.63
CA THR A 298 1.65 19.21 67.43
C THR A 298 2.46 18.48 68.49
N GLN A 299 3.68 18.03 68.17
CA GLN A 299 4.59 17.41 69.14
C GLN A 299 4.94 18.39 70.26
N SER A 300 5.24 19.66 69.94
CA SER A 300 5.54 20.68 70.96
C SER A 300 4.35 20.96 71.88
N GLN A 301 3.13 21.02 71.33
CA GLN A 301 1.89 21.18 72.10
C GLN A 301 1.62 19.99 73.01
N LEU A 302 1.79 18.76 72.52
CA LEU A 302 1.67 17.54 73.33
C LEU A 302 2.71 17.52 74.46
N ASN A 303 3.96 17.91 74.19
CA ASN A 303 5.01 18.01 75.20
C ASN A 303 4.68 19.06 76.28
N GLN A 304 4.16 20.23 75.89
CA GLN A 304 3.68 21.24 76.84
C GLN A 304 2.54 20.70 77.69
N ARG A 305 1.57 20.01 77.09
CA ARG A 305 0.45 19.40 77.81
C ARG A 305 0.90 18.32 78.80
N ILE A 306 1.89 17.53 78.43
CA ILE A 306 2.50 16.54 79.33
C ILE A 306 3.19 17.24 80.51
N ALA A 307 3.90 18.35 80.28
CA ALA A 307 4.53 19.11 81.35
C ALA A 307 3.49 19.72 82.30
N GLU A 308 2.42 20.31 81.76
CA GLU A 308 1.28 20.82 82.54
C GLU A 308 0.64 19.72 83.41
N LEU A 309 0.38 18.54 82.83
CA LEU A 309 -0.21 17.41 83.55
C LEU A 309 0.70 16.87 84.65
N ARG A 310 2.02 16.79 84.42
CA ARG A 310 2.99 16.39 85.44
C ARG A 310 3.05 17.38 86.60
N GLN A 311 3.00 18.68 86.30
CA GLN A 311 2.98 19.71 87.34
C GLN A 311 1.67 19.66 88.13
N TYR A 312 0.54 19.46 87.46
CA TYR A 312 -0.74 19.23 88.12
C TYR A 312 -0.71 18.00 89.03
N GLU A 313 -0.11 16.88 88.58
CA GLU A 313 0.06 15.68 89.39
C GLU A 313 0.91 15.96 90.64
N GLN A 314 2.03 16.67 90.49
CA GLN A 314 2.92 17.01 91.59
C GLN A 314 2.23 17.92 92.61
N ASP A 315 1.53 18.96 92.14
CA ASP A 315 0.75 19.86 92.99
C ASP A 315 -0.40 19.13 93.69
N TYR A 316 -1.10 18.22 93.00
CA TYR A 316 -2.16 17.40 93.59
C TYR A 316 -1.60 16.48 94.68
N ARG A 317 -0.48 15.78 94.42
CA ARG A 317 0.21 14.95 95.42
C ARG A 317 0.64 15.76 96.64
N ASN A 318 1.18 16.97 96.44
CA ASN A 318 1.56 17.86 97.53
C ASN A 318 0.33 18.29 98.35
N ARG A 319 -0.76 18.70 97.70
CA ARG A 319 -2.02 19.05 98.39
C ARG A 319 -2.60 17.86 99.16
N LEU A 320 -2.60 16.67 98.56
CA LEU A 320 -3.08 15.46 99.21
C LEU A 320 -2.22 15.10 100.42
N ARG A 321 -0.89 15.21 100.30
CA ARG A 321 0.05 15.03 101.42
C ARG A 321 -0.23 16.02 102.54
N SER A 322 -0.31 17.32 102.24
CA SER A 322 -0.61 18.35 103.24
C SER A 322 -1.99 18.17 103.89
N PHE A 323 -2.99 17.70 103.14
CA PHE A 323 -4.31 17.38 103.67
C PHE A 323 -4.25 16.21 104.66
N ILE A 324 -3.58 15.12 104.30
CA ILE A 324 -3.40 13.94 105.17
C ILE A 324 -2.58 14.31 106.41
N GLU A 325 -1.48 15.05 106.26
CA GLU A 325 -0.67 15.55 107.39
C GLU A 325 -1.49 16.46 108.32
N GLY A 326 -2.32 17.34 107.75
CA GLY A 326 -3.26 18.17 108.51
C GLY A 326 -4.28 17.33 109.29
N GLN A 327 -4.89 16.33 108.66
CA GLN A 327 -5.82 15.40 109.32
C GLN A 327 -5.13 14.60 110.45
N LEU A 328 -3.92 14.10 110.21
CA LEU A 328 -3.13 13.42 111.25
C LEU A 328 -2.79 14.35 112.42
N HIS A 329 -2.41 15.61 112.15
CA HIS A 329 -2.14 16.59 113.20
C HIS A 329 -3.40 16.92 114.01
N THR A 330 -4.57 17.05 113.37
CA THR A 330 -5.84 17.22 114.08
C THR A 330 -6.20 16.02 114.94
N LEU A 331 -5.90 14.79 114.51
CA LEU A 331 -6.11 13.58 115.31
C LEU A 331 -5.15 13.51 116.51
N ALA A 332 -3.86 13.83 116.32
CA ALA A 332 -2.89 13.92 117.41
C ALA A 332 -3.27 15.01 118.44
N ASN A 333 -3.83 16.13 117.98
CA ASN A 333 -4.34 17.19 118.86
C ASN A 333 -5.68 16.80 119.51
N ALA A 334 -6.52 16.01 118.84
CA ALA A 334 -7.76 15.50 119.42
C ALA A 334 -7.49 14.47 120.53
N GLU A 335 -6.44 13.65 120.43
CA GLU A 335 -6.01 12.76 121.53
C GLU A 335 -5.49 13.52 122.75
N THR A 336 -4.86 14.68 122.55
CA THR A 336 -4.44 15.56 123.66
C THR A 336 -5.60 16.35 124.28
N VAL A 337 -6.77 16.40 123.62
CA VAL A 337 -8.01 17.06 124.08
C VAL A 337 -9.12 16.03 124.34
N ALA A 338 -8.78 14.82 124.79
CA ALA A 338 -9.74 13.95 125.45
C ALA A 338 -9.85 14.34 126.94
N PRO A 339 -11.02 14.77 127.45
CA PRO A 339 -11.20 15.02 128.87
C PRO A 339 -11.14 13.68 129.62
N ARG A 340 -10.15 13.54 130.51
CA ARG A 340 -10.17 12.53 131.59
C ARG A 340 -11.38 12.81 132.47
N SER A 341 -12.52 12.20 132.15
CA SER A 341 -13.68 12.20 133.04
C SER A 341 -13.62 11.00 133.97
N ALA A 342 -13.68 11.33 135.25
CA ALA A 342 -14.03 10.55 136.44
C ALA A 342 -12.96 9.59 137.02
N ILE A 343 -12.55 9.86 138.27
CA ILE A 343 -12.89 9.08 139.49
C ILE A 343 -12.01 9.58 140.65
N GLY A 344 -12.63 9.93 141.79
CA GLY A 344 -11.98 10.05 143.11
C GLY A 344 -11.88 11.46 143.67
#